data_AF-A0AAD8YBA8-F1
#
_entry.id   AF-A0AAD8YBA8-F1
#
_cell.length_a   1.000
_cell.length_b   1.000
_cell.length_c   1.000
_cell.angle_alpha   90.00
_cell.angle_beta   90.00
_cell.angle_gamma   90.00
#
_symmetry.space_group_name_H-M   'P 1'
#
loop_
_entity.id
_entity.type
_entity.pdbx_description
1 polymer ?
#
loop_
_entity_poly.entity_id
_entity_poly.type
_entity_poly.pdbx_seq_one_letter_code
_entity_poly.pdbx_strand_id
1 'polypeptide(L)'
;MILFEIPDIRLFWSDDDRFHSQFKEGQITKFKSYSKYPPVLKDIAFWIPEGFEENDFFELGRGIAGDLVERMELIDEFTNPKKGKTSKCYRLLTGAWIGV
;
A
#
# COMPACT_ATOMS: atom_id res chain seq x y z
N MET A 1 2.18 -12.05 -8.86
CA MET A 1 1.56 -12.72 -10.02
C MET A 1 2.46 -13.83 -10.51
N ILE A 2 1.86 -15.00 -10.74
CA ILE A 2 2.51 -16.32 -10.67
C ILE A 2 3.54 -16.55 -11.79
N LEU A 3 3.17 -16.27 -13.05
CA LEU A 3 3.98 -16.64 -14.22
C LEU A 3 5.37 -15.95 -14.26
N PHE A 4 5.41 -14.68 -13.84
CA PHE A 4 6.61 -13.84 -13.89
C PHE A 4 7.14 -13.49 -12.49
N GLU A 5 6.58 -14.07 -11.41
CA GLU A 5 6.93 -13.79 -10.01
C GLU A 5 6.87 -12.30 -9.62
N ILE A 6 5.97 -11.53 -10.23
CA ILE A 6 5.81 -10.10 -9.94
C ILE A 6 5.18 -9.93 -8.55
N PRO A 7 5.82 -9.27 -7.57
CA PRO A 7 5.36 -9.26 -6.18
C PRO A 7 4.16 -8.34 -5.95
N ASP A 8 3.97 -7.32 -6.79
CA ASP A 8 3.01 -6.23 -6.56
C ASP A 8 2.29 -5.83 -7.84
N ILE A 9 0.96 -5.62 -7.77
CA ILE A 9 0.14 -5.21 -8.91
C ILE A 9 0.41 -3.76 -9.35
N ARG A 10 0.89 -2.88 -8.47
CA ARG A 10 1.24 -1.48 -8.78
C ARG A 10 2.31 -1.40 -9.86
N LEU A 11 3.17 -2.42 -9.97
CA LEU A 11 4.21 -2.49 -10.99
C LEU A 11 3.66 -2.49 -12.43
N PHE A 12 2.42 -2.97 -12.66
CA PHE A 12 1.79 -2.92 -13.99
C PHE A 12 1.34 -1.52 -14.40
N TRP A 13 1.19 -0.61 -13.43
CA TRP A 13 0.80 0.78 -13.64
C TRP A 13 1.99 1.73 -13.57
N SER A 14 3.20 1.19 -13.40
CA SER A 14 4.44 1.97 -13.32
C SER A 14 4.96 2.28 -14.72
N ASP A 15 5.39 3.53 -14.94
CA ASP A 15 6.12 3.96 -16.15
C ASP A 15 7.64 3.75 -16.04
N ASP A 16 8.11 3.01 -15.02
CA ASP A 16 9.53 2.77 -14.78
C ASP A 16 10.14 1.82 -15.82
N ASP A 17 11.05 2.33 -16.65
CA ASP A 17 11.78 1.56 -17.67
C ASP A 17 12.49 0.32 -17.10
N ARG A 18 12.87 0.34 -15.81
CA ARG A 18 13.53 -0.82 -15.16
C ARG A 18 12.57 -1.98 -14.97
N PHE A 19 11.26 -1.76 -14.97
CA PHE A 19 10.26 -2.82 -15.02
C PHE A 19 10.06 -3.31 -16.46
N HIS A 20 9.75 -2.39 -17.38
CA HIS A 20 9.41 -2.71 -18.77
C HIS A 20 10.55 -3.43 -19.51
N SER A 21 11.79 -3.03 -19.28
CA SER A 21 12.97 -3.65 -19.91
C SER A 21 13.23 -5.10 -19.53
N GLN A 22 12.58 -5.64 -18.50
CA GLN A 22 12.75 -7.03 -18.06
C GLN A 22 11.93 -8.04 -18.86
N PHE A 23 10.94 -7.58 -19.64
CA PHE A 23 9.98 -8.46 -20.30
C PHE A 23 10.10 -8.33 -21.82
N LYS A 24 10.02 -9.47 -22.51
CA LYS A 24 10.06 -9.56 -23.97
C LYS A 24 9.01 -10.55 -24.44
N GLU A 25 8.37 -10.25 -25.56
CA GLU A 25 7.38 -11.12 -26.18
C GLU A 25 7.95 -12.54 -26.42
N GLY A 26 7.15 -13.55 -26.09
CA GLY A 26 7.52 -14.97 -26.25
C GLY A 26 8.55 -15.49 -25.25
N GLN A 27 8.98 -14.69 -24.26
CA GLN A 27 9.95 -15.11 -23.24
C GLN A 27 9.33 -15.06 -21.83
N ILE A 28 9.49 -16.15 -21.08
CA ILE A 28 9.11 -16.20 -19.67
C ILE A 28 10.32 -15.76 -18.84
N THR A 29 10.31 -14.51 -18.36
CA THR A 29 11.34 -13.93 -17.51
C THR A 29 10.83 -13.67 -16.10
N LYS A 30 11.53 -14.18 -15.09
CA LYS A 30 11.22 -13.85 -13.69
C LYS A 30 11.59 -12.41 -13.41
N PHE A 31 10.68 -11.69 -12.75
CA PHE A 31 10.90 -10.33 -12.30
C PHE A 31 12.08 -10.26 -11.32
N LYS A 32 12.96 -9.27 -11.53
CA LYS A 32 14.05 -8.91 -10.63
C LYS A 32 13.72 -7.55 -10.01
N SER A 33 13.66 -7.53 -8.68
CA SER A 33 13.44 -6.30 -7.93
C SER A 33 14.57 -5.30 -8.15
N TYR A 34 14.21 -4.02 -8.25
CA TYR A 34 15.13 -2.91 -8.48
C TYR A 34 14.98 -1.78 -7.44
N SER A 35 14.14 -1.98 -6.42
CA SER A 35 14.00 -1.02 -5.31
C SER A 35 15.30 -0.94 -4.52
N LYS A 36 15.77 0.29 -4.27
CA LYS A 36 16.97 0.58 -3.48
C LYS A 36 16.67 0.89 -2.02
N TYR A 37 15.40 1.12 -1.66
CA TYR A 37 15.03 1.72 -0.38
C TYR A 37 14.17 0.78 0.46
N PRO A 38 14.44 0.66 1.77
CA PRO A 38 13.61 -0.13 2.66
C PRO A 38 12.21 0.49 2.79
N PRO A 39 11.17 -0.32 3.01
CA PRO A 39 9.85 0.20 3.30
C PRO A 39 9.84 0.90 4.67
N VAL A 40 8.95 1.88 4.81
CA VAL A 40 8.71 2.63 6.04
C VAL A 40 7.32 2.31 6.57
N LEU A 41 7.26 1.91 7.84
CA LEU A 41 6.02 1.70 8.58
C LEU A 41 5.62 2.97 9.32
N LYS A 42 4.35 3.37 9.21
CA LYS A 42 3.78 4.48 9.98
C LYS A 42 2.41 4.10 10.51
N ASP A 43 2.17 4.40 11.78
CA ASP A 43 0.89 4.11 12.42
C ASP A 43 0.08 5.41 12.56
N ILE A 44 -1.21 5.34 12.28
CA ILE A 44 -2.15 6.46 12.38
C ILE A 44 -3.37 5.99 13.17
N ALA A 45 -3.64 6.67 14.29
CA ALA A 45 -4.82 6.42 15.12
C ALA A 45 -5.74 7.64 15.16
N PHE A 46 -7.04 7.41 15.03
CA PHE A 46 -8.04 8.47 15.10
C PHE A 46 -9.39 7.96 15.64
N TRP A 47 -10.15 8.89 16.23
CA TRP A 47 -11.52 8.63 16.66
C TRP A 47 -12.44 8.55 15.46
N ILE A 48 -13.31 7.54 15.45
CA ILE A 48 -14.19 7.22 14.35
C ILE A 48 -15.49 8.05 14.43
N PRO A 49 -15.88 8.78 13.37
CA PRO A 49 -17.17 9.45 13.32
C PRO A 49 -18.31 8.45 13.07
N GLU A 50 -19.55 8.88 13.30
CA GLU A 50 -20.72 8.09 12.93
C GLU A 50 -20.81 7.95 11.41
N GLY A 51 -21.07 6.74 10.91
CA GLY A 51 -21.11 6.43 9.48
C GLY A 51 -19.74 6.25 8.80
N PHE A 52 -18.68 5.98 9.56
CA PHE A 52 -17.36 5.68 8.99
C PHE A 52 -17.33 4.34 8.26
N GLU A 53 -16.93 4.37 6.99
CA GLU A 53 -16.63 3.20 6.18
C GLU A 53 -15.12 3.08 5.96
N GLU A 54 -14.54 1.90 6.20
CA GLU A 54 -13.08 1.72 6.08
C GLU A 54 -12.56 1.99 4.66
N ASN A 55 -13.36 1.66 3.66
CA ASN A 55 -13.00 1.88 2.27
C ASN A 55 -12.84 3.37 1.94
N ASP A 56 -13.58 4.27 2.59
CA ASP A 56 -13.41 5.72 2.38
C ASP A 56 -12.02 6.17 2.86
N PHE A 57 -11.52 5.59 3.96
CA PHE A 57 -10.18 5.85 4.45
C PHE A 57 -9.11 5.26 3.51
N PHE A 58 -9.33 4.08 2.95
CA PHE A 58 -8.41 3.48 1.97
C PHE A 58 -8.36 4.28 0.66
N GLU A 59 -9.51 4.75 0.16
CA GLU A 59 -9.59 5.63 -1.01
C GLU A 59 -8.92 6.98 -0.75
N LEU A 60 -9.08 7.56 0.44
CA LEU A 60 -8.36 8.77 0.85
C LEU A 60 -6.85 8.54 0.87
N GLY A 61 -6.39 7.42 1.45
CA GLY A 61 -4.99 7.03 1.47
C GLY A 61 -4.40 6.92 0.07
N ARG A 62 -5.14 6.28 -0.85
CA ARG A 62 -4.77 6.18 -2.27
C ARG A 62 -4.75 7.53 -2.96
N GLY A 63 -5.72 8.40 -2.70
CA GLY A 63 -5.81 9.73 -3.31
C GLY A 63 -4.66 10.66 -2.88
N ILE A 64 -4.20 10.57 -1.63
CA ILE A 64 -3.13 11.42 -1.10
C ILE A 64 -1.73 10.84 -1.41
N ALA A 65 -1.53 9.55 -1.13
CA ALA A 65 -0.21 8.94 -1.19
C ALA A 65 0.07 8.22 -2.52
N GLY A 66 -0.94 8.01 -3.37
CA GLY A 66 -0.82 7.31 -4.63
C GLY A 66 -0.18 5.93 -4.44
N ASP A 67 0.77 5.61 -5.31
CA ASP A 67 1.47 4.34 -5.28
C ASP A 67 2.56 4.23 -4.19
N LEU A 68 2.76 5.26 -3.35
CA LEU A 68 3.70 5.17 -2.23
C LEU A 68 3.19 4.26 -1.12
N VAL A 69 1.86 4.18 -0.94
CA VAL A 69 1.23 3.27 0.03
C VAL A 69 1.09 1.90 -0.63
N GLU A 70 1.75 0.92 -0.02
CA GLU A 70 1.65 -0.49 -0.40
C GLU A 70 0.44 -1.14 0.26
N ARG A 71 0.21 -0.79 1.53
CA ARG A 71 -0.74 -1.49 2.37
C ARG A 71 -1.18 -0.63 3.54
N MET A 72 -2.46 -0.77 3.88
CA MET A 72 -3.07 -0.15 5.05
C MET A 72 -3.80 -1.26 5.82
N GLU A 73 -3.38 -1.51 7.06
CA GLU A 73 -3.93 -2.59 7.88
C GLU A 73 -4.44 -2.03 9.20
N LEU A 74 -5.65 -2.42 9.60
CA LEU A 74 -6.14 -2.17 10.96
C LEU A 74 -5.32 -3.05 11.93
N ILE A 75 -4.61 -2.42 12.85
CA ILE A 75 -3.76 -3.12 13.83
C ILE A 75 -4.29 -3.06 15.25
N ASP A 76 -5.16 -2.09 15.55
CA ASP A 76 -5.77 -1.94 16.86
C ASP A 76 -7.13 -1.24 16.77
N GLU A 77 -8.04 -1.64 17.65
CA GLU A 77 -9.35 -1.02 17.83
C GLU A 77 -9.68 -0.91 19.31
N PHE A 78 -10.02 0.30 19.74
CA PHE A 78 -10.30 0.60 21.14
C PHE A 78 -11.57 1.43 21.28
N THR A 79 -12.49 0.98 22.13
CA THR A 79 -13.68 1.75 22.49
C THR A 79 -13.55 2.32 23.91
N ASN A 80 -13.67 3.65 24.02
CA ASN A 80 -13.63 4.34 25.31
C ASN A 80 -14.98 4.23 26.04
N PRO A 81 -15.05 3.52 27.19
CA PRO A 81 -16.31 3.29 27.89
C PRO A 81 -16.93 4.55 28.50
N LYS A 82 -16.14 5.60 28.75
CA LYS A 82 -16.63 6.87 29.32
C LYS A 82 -17.18 7.83 28.28
N LYS A 83 -16.63 7.80 27.07
CA LYS A 83 -16.98 8.73 25.98
C LYS A 83 -17.87 8.08 24.91
N GLY A 84 -18.01 6.75 24.92
CA GLY A 84 -18.74 6.01 23.88
C GLY A 84 -18.13 6.17 22.48
N LYS A 85 -16.83 6.50 22.40
CA LYS A 85 -16.13 6.71 21.12
C LYS A 85 -15.20 5.53 20.84
N THR A 86 -15.15 5.11 19.58
CA THR A 86 -14.23 4.09 19.08
C THR A 86 -13.06 4.77 18.37
N SER A 87 -11.85 4.31 18.64
CA SER A 87 -10.62 4.70 17.96
C SER A 87 -10.10 3.48 17.20
N LYS A 88 -9.66 3.69 15.97
CA LYS A 88 -8.94 2.67 15.19
C LYS A 88 -7.52 3.14 14.92
N CYS A 89 -6.59 2.20 14.91
CA CYS A 89 -5.19 2.43 14.54
C CYS A 89 -4.87 1.63 13.28
N TYR A 90 -4.40 2.32 12.25
CA TYR A 90 -3.99 1.71 11.00
C TYR A 90 -2.48 1.81 10.84
N ARG A 91 -1.86 0.71 10.40
CA ARG A 91 -0.46 0.66 9.99
C ARG A 91 -0.37 0.80 8.48
N LEU A 92 0.32 1.83 8.05
CA LEU A 92 0.62 2.12 6.66
C LEU A 92 2.03 1.60 6.35
N LEU A 93 2.12 0.68 5.39
CA LEU A 93 3.37 0.30 4.76
C LEU A 93 3.57 1.20 3.55
N THR A 94 4.61 2.04 3.61
CA THR A 94 5.03 2.86 2.48
C THR A 94 6.30 2.28 1.89
N GLY A 95 6.31 2.02 0.60
CA GLY A 95 7.39 1.28 -0.06
C GLY A 95 7.61 1.79 -1.47
N ALA A 96 8.78 2.38 -1.71
CA ALA A 96 9.20 2.84 -3.02
C ALA A 96 9.67 1.64 -3.86
N TRP A 97 8.74 0.86 -4.39
CA TRP A 97 9.02 -0.04 -5.52
C TRP A 97 9.26 0.74 -6.81
N ILE A 98 8.94 2.03 -6.79
CA ILE A 98 8.93 2.94 -7.91
C ILE A 98 10.00 3.98 -7.59
N GLY A 99 11.04 4.05 -8.42
CA GLY A 99 11.95 5.19 -8.34
C GLY A 99 11.16 6.41 -8.78
N VAL A 100 11.09 7.41 -7.89
CA VAL A 100 10.82 8.78 -8.32
C VAL A 100 12.00 9.26 -9.16
#